data_AF-A0A5M3W6S6-F1
#
_entry.id   AF-A0A5M3W6S6-F1
#
_cell.length_a   1.000
_cell.length_b   1.000
_cell.length_c   1.000
_cell.angle_alpha   90.00
_cell.angle_beta   90.00
_cell.angle_gamma   90.00
#
_symmetry.space_group_name_H-M   'P 1'
#
loop_
_entity.id
_entity.type
_entity.pdbx_description
1 polymer ?
#
loop_
_entity_poly.entity_id
_entity_poly.type
_entity_poly.pdbx_seq_one_letter_code
_entity_poly.pdbx_strand_id
1 'polypeptide(L)'
;MAQVEAPENLDRWPDPAGRLITLILIRCGLRISSALGLEFDCLLHDGQGAPYLRYLNTKMKREAAVPIDEQLEADIIEQQRRVLHRWPDGIPHLFPRPNSNATGQIPVQPTSFRGSLDRWLNSCDIHDEHGRPAKLTPHQWRHTFACRLINRDVPQEVVRVLLDHESHKMTARYAKITDQTVRRHWEQATKVNINGERVTLDPDGPLAQAQWAKTRVGMATQTLPNGYCGLPVQKSCPHANACLTCPVFITGPEFLPELREQHRRTLTLIDISTGKGQTRVVEMNQQVLANLDRMIGEIEKDDLTPGAADAS
;
A
#
# COMPACT_ATOMS: atom_id res chain seq x y z
N MET A 1 -10.48 9.18 -0.11
CA MET A 1 -9.06 9.60 -0.13
C MET A 1 -8.54 9.83 -1.54
N ALA A 2 -8.76 8.91 -2.49
CA ALA A 2 -8.31 9.09 -3.88
C ALA A 2 -8.77 10.41 -4.50
N GLN A 3 -10.05 10.77 -4.38
CA GLN A 3 -10.57 12.07 -4.85
C GLN A 3 -9.82 13.26 -4.23
N VAL A 4 -9.60 13.25 -2.91
CA VAL A 4 -8.92 14.35 -2.17
C VAL A 4 -7.47 14.54 -2.62
N GLU A 5 -6.79 13.45 -2.94
CA GLU A 5 -5.36 13.44 -3.28
C GLU A 5 -5.11 13.56 -4.79
N ALA A 6 -6.17 13.65 -5.60
CA ALA A 6 -6.07 13.83 -7.02
C ALA A 6 -5.37 15.19 -7.34
N PRO A 7 -4.43 15.23 -8.30
CA PRO A 7 -3.71 16.45 -8.65
C PRO A 7 -4.64 17.63 -8.94
N GLU A 8 -5.72 17.41 -9.69
CA GLU A 8 -6.71 18.44 -10.04
C GLU A 8 -7.43 19.04 -8.83
N ASN A 9 -7.49 18.33 -7.71
CA ASN A 9 -8.05 18.84 -6.46
C ASN A 9 -6.97 19.50 -5.61
N LEU A 10 -5.76 18.92 -5.54
CA LEU A 10 -4.62 19.55 -4.84
C LEU A 10 -4.26 20.91 -5.44
N ASP A 11 -4.42 21.08 -6.74
CA ASP A 11 -4.12 22.34 -7.43
C ASP A 11 -5.20 23.43 -7.21
N ARG A 12 -6.35 23.08 -6.61
CA ARG A 12 -7.37 24.05 -6.16
C ARG A 12 -7.05 24.71 -4.82
N TRP A 13 -5.93 24.35 -4.19
CA TRP A 13 -5.49 25.05 -2.97
C TRP A 13 -5.27 26.54 -3.28
N PRO A 14 -5.89 27.45 -2.50
CA PRO A 14 -5.77 28.89 -2.78
C PRO A 14 -4.38 29.45 -2.49
N ASP A 15 -3.56 28.72 -1.72
CA ASP A 15 -2.21 29.13 -1.37
C ASP A 15 -1.21 27.94 -1.46
N PRO A 16 0.02 28.17 -1.97
CA PRO A 16 1.02 27.10 -2.11
C PRO A 16 1.44 26.46 -0.79
N ALA A 17 1.41 27.20 0.32
CA ALA A 17 1.81 26.68 1.63
C ALA A 17 0.80 25.64 2.16
N GLY A 18 -0.49 25.91 2.05
CA GLY A 18 -1.57 24.99 2.38
C GLY A 18 -1.54 23.70 1.55
N ARG A 19 -1.23 23.82 0.25
CA ARG A 19 -0.98 22.66 -0.64
C ARG A 19 0.19 21.83 -0.15
N LEU A 20 1.32 22.45 0.14
CA LEU A 20 2.52 21.76 0.61
C LEU A 20 2.33 21.09 1.98
N ILE A 21 1.68 21.76 2.93
CA ILE A 21 1.33 21.16 4.23
C ILE A 21 0.49 19.90 4.01
N THR A 22 -0.51 19.97 3.13
CA THR A 22 -1.34 18.81 2.76
C THR A 22 -0.51 17.66 2.18
N LEU A 23 0.40 17.94 1.25
CA LEU A 23 1.30 16.95 0.66
C LEU A 23 2.20 16.27 1.72
N ILE A 24 2.77 17.04 2.65
CA ILE A 24 3.57 16.51 3.77
C ILE A 24 2.71 15.57 4.63
N LEU A 25 1.46 15.93 4.93
CA LEU A 25 0.57 15.07 5.72
C LEU A 25 0.23 13.76 4.99
N ILE A 26 0.00 13.83 3.67
CA ILE A 26 -0.30 12.66 2.83
C ILE A 26 0.92 11.73 2.72
N ARG A 27 2.09 12.29 2.38
CA ARG A 27 3.28 11.52 2.01
C ARG A 27 4.14 11.10 3.20
N CYS A 28 4.07 11.82 4.32
CA CYS A 28 4.91 11.55 5.48
C CYS A 28 4.12 11.12 6.72
N GLY A 29 2.79 11.22 6.69
CA GLY A 29 1.93 10.80 7.81
C GLY A 29 2.16 11.58 9.11
N LEU A 30 2.71 12.81 9.04
CA LEU A 30 2.98 13.64 10.21
C LEU A 30 1.69 14.00 10.97
N ARG A 31 1.83 14.34 12.26
CA ARG A 31 0.77 15.04 12.98
C ARG A 31 0.71 16.47 12.48
N ILE A 32 -0.49 17.05 12.39
CA ILE A 32 -0.66 18.44 11.94
C ILE A 32 0.19 19.43 12.76
N SER A 33 0.24 19.26 14.08
CA SER A 33 1.06 20.09 14.96
C SER A 33 2.57 19.98 14.68
N SER A 34 3.04 18.81 14.24
CA SER A 34 4.43 18.62 13.81
C SER A 34 4.68 19.23 12.43
N ALA A 35 3.76 19.06 11.49
CA ALA A 35 3.89 19.62 10.14
C ALA A 35 3.89 21.15 10.15
N LEU A 36 3.01 21.79 10.93
CA LEU A 36 2.96 23.24 11.07
C LEU A 36 4.14 23.81 11.85
N GLY A 37 4.80 22.99 12.67
CA GLY A 37 5.96 23.36 13.48
C GLY A 37 7.31 23.06 12.81
N LEU A 38 7.33 22.74 11.50
CA LEU A 38 8.57 22.49 10.78
C LEU A 38 9.48 23.71 10.82
N GLU A 39 10.75 23.47 11.16
CA GLU A 39 11.81 24.48 11.14
C GLU A 39 12.12 24.88 9.69
N PHE A 40 12.67 26.08 9.53
CA PHE A 40 13.07 26.56 8.20
C PHE A 40 14.10 25.63 7.55
N ASP A 41 15.06 25.12 8.31
CA ASP A 41 16.13 24.19 7.91
C ASP A 41 15.78 22.72 8.18
N CYS A 42 14.56 22.31 7.82
CA CYS A 42 14.03 20.97 8.10
C CYS A 42 14.49 19.86 7.12
N LEU A 43 15.32 20.15 6.13
CA LEU A 43 15.84 19.14 5.19
C LEU A 43 17.16 18.55 5.70
N LEU A 44 17.28 17.24 5.64
CA LEU A 44 18.51 16.49 5.89
C LEU A 44 18.81 15.57 4.69
N HIS A 45 20.08 15.21 4.54
CA HIS A 45 20.52 14.21 3.58
C HIS A 45 21.35 13.14 4.28
N ASP A 46 21.18 11.88 3.88
CA ASP A 46 22.06 10.81 4.35
C ASP A 46 23.40 10.76 3.58
N GLY A 47 24.26 9.79 3.91
CA GLY A 47 25.56 9.63 3.26
C GLY A 47 25.50 9.29 1.77
N GLN A 48 24.33 8.96 1.21
CA GLN A 48 24.10 8.72 -0.21
C GLN A 48 23.35 9.89 -0.88
N GLY A 49 23.07 10.96 -0.15
CA GLY A 49 22.35 12.12 -0.67
C GLY A 49 20.83 11.94 -0.75
N ALA A 50 20.25 10.90 -0.14
CA ALA A 50 18.79 10.75 -0.12
C ALA A 50 18.17 11.77 0.86
N PRO A 51 17.07 12.46 0.48
CA PRO A 51 16.48 13.52 1.30
C PRO A 51 15.54 13.00 2.40
N TYR A 52 15.59 13.64 3.56
CA TYR A 52 14.75 13.38 4.72
C TYR A 52 14.17 14.68 5.26
N LEU A 53 12.95 14.61 5.78
CA LEU A 53 12.28 15.69 6.49
C LEU A 53 12.47 15.53 8.00
N ARG A 54 13.25 16.42 8.61
CA ARG A 54 13.44 16.57 10.06
C ARG A 54 12.27 17.32 10.68
N TYR A 55 11.74 16.82 11.78
CA TYR A 55 10.62 17.45 12.48
C TYR A 55 10.63 17.17 13.97
N LEU A 56 10.02 18.08 14.75
CA LEU A 56 9.72 17.84 16.15
C LEU A 56 8.40 17.07 16.28
N ASN A 57 8.45 15.84 16.79
CA ASN A 57 7.24 15.11 17.13
C ASN A 57 6.61 15.72 18.39
N THR A 58 5.56 16.52 18.24
CA THR A 58 4.97 17.26 19.36
C THR A 58 4.33 16.36 20.42
N LYS A 59 3.91 15.14 20.04
CA LYS A 59 3.34 14.17 20.99
C LYS A 59 4.43 13.49 21.80
N MET A 60 5.52 13.09 21.14
CA MET A 60 6.63 12.39 21.78
C MET A 60 7.69 13.33 22.37
N LYS A 61 7.60 14.63 22.05
CA LYS A 61 8.51 15.70 22.49
C LYS A 61 9.98 15.40 22.16
N ARG A 62 10.23 14.93 20.95
CA ARG A 62 11.57 14.61 20.44
C ARG A 62 11.68 14.87 18.95
N GLU A 63 12.90 15.06 18.49
CA GLU A 63 13.19 15.14 17.06
C GLU A 63 13.06 13.77 16.40
N ALA A 64 12.59 13.76 15.17
CA ALA A 64 12.49 12.60 14.31
C ALA A 64 12.71 13.01 12.85
N ALA A 65 12.98 12.03 11.99
CA ALA A 65 13.11 12.21 10.56
C ALA A 65 12.26 11.19 9.81
N VAL A 66 11.78 11.56 8.63
CA VAL A 66 11.05 10.68 7.71
C VAL A 66 11.61 10.86 6.31
N PRO A 67 11.86 9.78 5.54
CA PRO A 67 12.32 9.91 4.16
C PRO A 67 11.27 10.62 3.30
N ILE A 68 11.74 11.41 2.34
CA ILE A 68 10.90 12.11 1.36
C ILE A 68 11.41 11.84 -0.07
N ASP A 69 10.58 12.14 -1.06
CA ASP A 69 10.98 12.10 -2.47
C ASP A 69 11.54 13.47 -2.92
N GLU A 70 12.26 13.47 -4.05
CA GLU A 70 12.93 14.64 -4.62
C GLU A 70 11.94 15.74 -5.01
N GLN A 71 10.70 15.38 -5.38
CA GLN A 71 9.66 16.35 -5.69
C GLN A 71 9.22 17.11 -4.44
N LEU A 72 9.02 16.40 -3.32
CA LEU A 72 8.65 17.02 -2.05
C LEU A 72 9.79 17.87 -1.48
N GLU A 73 11.04 17.44 -1.65
CA GLU A 73 12.21 18.26 -1.35
C GLU A 73 12.21 19.57 -2.16
N ALA A 74 12.02 19.48 -3.49
CA ALA A 74 11.96 20.65 -4.35
C ALA A 74 10.84 21.62 -3.95
N ASP A 75 9.66 21.11 -3.60
CA ASP A 75 8.53 21.91 -3.13
C ASP A 75 8.84 22.62 -1.79
N ILE A 76 9.59 21.98 -0.88
CA ILE A 76 10.07 22.56 0.38
C ILE A 76 11.08 23.67 0.11
N ILE A 77 12.04 23.45 -0.79
CA ILE A 77 13.03 24.48 -1.18
C ILE A 77 12.33 25.70 -1.77
N GLU A 78 11.34 25.49 -2.62
CA GLU A 78 10.56 26.59 -3.20
C GLU A 78 9.75 27.33 -2.13
N GLN A 79 9.25 26.62 -1.11
CA GLN A 79 8.64 27.27 0.04
C GLN A 79 9.64 28.09 0.87
N GLN A 80 10.86 27.59 1.10
CA GLN A 80 11.93 28.35 1.76
C GLN A 80 12.23 29.64 1.00
N ARG A 81 12.29 29.61 -0.34
CA ARG A 81 12.48 30.80 -1.17
C ARG A 81 11.35 31.82 -1.00
N ARG A 82 10.09 31.38 -1.03
CA ARG A 82 8.93 32.27 -0.78
C ARG A 82 8.98 32.91 0.60
N VAL A 83 9.41 32.16 1.60
CA VAL A 83 9.58 32.65 2.97
C VAL A 83 10.67 33.72 3.03
N LEU A 84 11.86 33.47 2.46
CA LEU A 84 12.96 34.44 2.42
C LEU A 84 12.64 35.68 1.60
N HIS A 85 11.85 35.54 0.52
CA HIS A 85 11.40 36.70 -0.24
C HIS A 85 10.60 37.68 0.61
N ARG A 86 9.81 37.16 1.57
CA ARG A 86 9.00 37.97 2.47
C ARG A 86 9.75 38.40 3.73
N TRP A 87 10.64 37.55 4.24
CA TRP A 87 11.48 37.81 5.41
C TRP A 87 12.96 37.53 5.09
N PRO A 88 13.68 38.49 4.47
CA PRO A 88 15.04 38.29 4.00
C PRO A 88 16.06 37.98 5.10
N ASP A 89 15.80 38.47 6.31
CA ASP A 89 16.68 38.27 7.48
C ASP A 89 16.60 36.84 8.06
N GLY A 90 15.72 35.99 7.50
CA GLY A 90 15.50 34.62 7.95
C GLY A 90 14.49 34.53 9.09
N ILE A 91 13.83 33.37 9.17
CA ILE A 91 12.82 33.06 10.20
C ILE A 91 12.97 31.60 10.64
N PRO A 92 12.46 31.22 11.83
CA PRO A 92 12.65 29.87 12.35
C PRO A 92 11.75 28.81 11.72
N HIS A 93 10.67 29.19 11.01
CA HIS A 93 9.63 28.25 10.58
C HIS A 93 9.48 28.19 9.06
N LEU A 94 9.23 26.98 8.53
CA LEU A 94 8.91 26.78 7.11
C LEU A 94 7.52 27.34 6.74
N PHE A 95 6.59 27.31 7.71
CA PHE A 95 5.21 27.76 7.53
C PHE A 95 4.84 28.90 8.50
N PRO A 96 5.37 30.12 8.29
CA PRO A 96 4.96 31.29 9.05
C PRO A 96 3.50 31.66 8.76
N ARG A 97 2.81 32.17 9.78
CA ARG A 97 1.45 32.70 9.63
C ARG A 97 1.44 33.83 8.60
N PRO A 98 0.50 33.84 7.63
CA PRO A 98 0.52 34.82 6.54
C PRO A 98 0.06 36.22 6.96
N ASN A 99 -0.81 36.33 7.97
CA ASN A 99 -1.41 37.58 8.42
C ASN A 99 -1.04 37.86 9.88
N SER A 100 -0.94 39.14 10.25
CA SER A 100 -0.64 39.56 11.64
C SER A 100 0.64 38.92 12.20
N ASN A 101 1.69 38.86 11.38
CA ASN A 101 2.97 38.22 11.70
C ASN A 101 4.13 39.00 11.07
N ALA A 102 4.30 40.27 11.46
CA ALA A 102 5.28 41.16 10.86
C ALA A 102 6.70 40.59 10.92
N THR A 103 7.06 39.97 12.04
CA THR A 103 8.39 39.39 12.28
C THR A 103 8.58 37.97 11.74
N GLY A 104 7.53 37.33 11.21
CA GLY A 104 7.60 35.96 10.68
C GLY A 104 7.74 34.85 11.74
N GLN A 105 7.85 35.20 13.02
CA GLN A 105 8.16 34.30 14.13
C GLN A 105 7.02 33.35 14.52
N ILE A 106 5.78 33.64 14.10
CA ILE A 106 4.61 32.86 14.52
C ILE A 106 4.28 31.84 13.42
N PRO A 107 4.30 30.52 13.70
CA PRO A 107 3.91 29.52 12.71
C PRO A 107 2.39 29.54 12.49
N VAL A 108 1.96 28.98 11.36
CA VAL A 108 0.54 28.73 11.08
C VAL A 108 -0.07 27.90 12.21
N GLN A 109 -1.24 28.31 12.70
CA GLN A 109 -1.92 27.64 13.80
C GLN A 109 -2.86 26.54 13.27
N PRO A 110 -3.07 25.43 14.01
CA PRO A 110 -3.95 24.35 13.60
C PRO A 110 -5.37 24.80 13.25
N THR A 111 -5.92 25.78 13.97
CA THR A 111 -7.24 26.37 13.69
C THR A 111 -7.29 27.13 12.37
N SER A 112 -6.23 27.87 12.05
CA SER A 112 -6.11 28.60 10.77
C SER A 112 -5.99 27.61 9.61
N PHE A 113 -5.16 26.58 9.76
CA PHE A 113 -5.06 25.51 8.76
C PHE A 113 -6.38 24.79 8.57
N ARG A 114 -7.11 24.50 9.66
CA ARG A 114 -8.43 23.84 9.59
C ARG A 114 -9.44 24.67 8.78
N GLY A 115 -9.48 25.98 9.00
CA GLY A 115 -10.35 26.87 8.21
C GLY A 115 -9.98 26.93 6.72
N SER A 116 -8.70 26.87 6.38
CA SER A 116 -8.27 26.78 4.97
C SER A 116 -8.56 25.40 4.35
N LEU A 117 -8.35 24.33 5.11
CA LEU A 117 -8.69 22.96 4.70
C LEU A 117 -10.18 22.82 4.38
N ASP A 118 -11.07 23.37 5.22
CA ASP A 118 -12.52 23.31 4.97
C ASP A 118 -12.93 24.12 3.73
N ARG A 119 -12.32 25.28 3.50
CA ARG A 119 -12.56 26.07 2.28
C ARG A 119 -12.10 25.34 1.02
N TRP A 120 -10.94 24.69 1.07
CA TRP A 120 -10.43 23.88 -0.04
C TRP A 120 -11.29 22.65 -0.30
N LEU A 121 -11.69 21.91 0.73
CA LEU A 121 -12.58 20.74 0.55
C LEU A 121 -13.92 21.14 -0.10
N ASN A 122 -14.48 22.29 0.29
CA ASN A 122 -15.69 22.83 -0.32
C ASN A 122 -15.50 23.23 -1.79
N SER A 123 -14.28 23.63 -2.22
CA SER A 123 -14.01 23.97 -3.62
C SER A 123 -13.72 22.76 -4.51
N CYS A 124 -13.43 21.59 -3.91
CA CYS A 124 -13.16 20.35 -4.62
C CYS A 124 -14.41 19.51 -4.92
N ASP A 125 -15.57 19.85 -4.34
CA ASP A 125 -16.85 19.14 -4.51
C ASP A 125 -16.78 17.63 -4.23
N ILE A 126 -16.01 17.26 -3.19
CA ILE A 126 -15.73 15.86 -2.86
C ILE A 126 -16.86 15.31 -1.99
N HIS A 127 -17.41 14.16 -2.40
CA HIS A 127 -18.50 13.49 -1.69
C HIS A 127 -18.10 12.09 -1.20
N ASP A 128 -18.72 11.66 -0.09
CA ASP A 128 -18.65 10.27 0.39
C ASP A 128 -19.56 9.34 -0.42
N GLU A 129 -19.52 8.04 -0.11
CA GLU A 129 -20.34 7.00 -0.76
C GLU A 129 -21.87 7.21 -0.62
N HIS A 130 -22.29 8.13 0.26
CA HIS A 130 -23.69 8.50 0.47
C HIS A 130 -24.03 9.87 -0.14
N GLY A 131 -23.15 10.43 -0.97
CA GLY A 131 -23.37 11.72 -1.63
C GLY A 131 -23.31 12.92 -0.67
N ARG A 132 -22.69 12.79 0.51
CA ARG A 132 -22.52 13.90 1.46
C ARG A 132 -21.14 14.53 1.31
N PRO A 133 -20.98 15.84 1.52
CA PRO A 133 -19.67 16.49 1.47
C PRO A 133 -18.65 15.80 2.38
N ALA A 134 -17.47 15.51 1.84
CA ALA A 134 -16.44 14.78 2.53
C ALA A 134 -15.92 15.56 3.74
N LYS A 135 -16.04 14.96 4.94
CA LYS A 135 -15.43 15.48 6.16
C LYS A 135 -14.08 14.84 6.38
N LEU A 136 -13.03 15.61 6.13
CA LEU A 136 -11.65 15.18 6.30
C LEU A 136 -10.96 15.99 7.40
N THR A 137 -10.20 15.30 8.24
CA THR A 137 -9.33 15.84 9.27
C THR A 137 -7.88 15.46 8.97
N PRO A 138 -6.90 16.26 9.41
CA PRO A 138 -5.48 15.94 9.18
C PRO A 138 -5.05 14.57 9.72
N HIS A 139 -5.70 14.07 10.79
CA HIS A 139 -5.39 12.77 11.36
C HIS A 139 -5.76 11.60 10.43
N GLN A 140 -6.74 11.79 9.55
CA GLN A 140 -7.12 10.76 8.58
C GLN A 140 -6.01 10.51 7.56
N TRP A 141 -5.25 11.51 7.11
CA TRP A 141 -4.08 11.27 6.25
C TRP A 141 -3.02 10.42 6.92
N ARG A 142 -2.73 10.67 8.21
CA ARG A 142 -1.81 9.83 8.98
C ARG A 142 -2.30 8.37 9.05
N HIS A 143 -3.59 8.18 9.25
CA HIS A 143 -4.19 6.84 9.26
C HIS A 143 -4.09 6.18 7.89
N THR A 144 -4.41 6.91 6.82
CA THR A 144 -4.31 6.44 5.43
C THR A 144 -2.87 6.11 5.04
N PHE A 145 -1.88 6.93 5.41
CA PHE A 145 -0.46 6.66 5.21
C PHE A 145 -0.05 5.34 5.87
N ALA A 146 -0.40 5.15 7.14
CA ALA A 146 -0.10 3.92 7.87
C ALA A 146 -0.74 2.69 7.21
N CYS A 147 -2.04 2.76 6.89
CA CYS A 147 -2.76 1.68 6.22
C CYS A 147 -2.16 1.36 4.83
N ARG A 148 -1.75 2.37 4.06
CA ARG A 148 -1.13 2.17 2.73
C ARG A 148 0.19 1.42 2.79
N LEU A 149 1.03 1.72 3.77
CA LEU A 149 2.31 1.02 3.95
C LEU A 149 2.05 -0.42 4.38
N ILE A 150 1.17 -0.59 5.36
CA ILE A 150 0.80 -1.91 5.88
C ILE A 150 0.16 -2.79 4.80
N ASN A 151 -0.70 -2.24 3.93
CA ASN A 151 -1.29 -2.96 2.80
C ASN A 151 -0.31 -3.25 1.65
N ARG A 152 0.88 -2.64 1.67
CA ARG A 152 2.00 -2.95 0.77
C ARG A 152 3.05 -3.84 1.44
N ASP A 153 2.63 -4.59 2.46
CA ASP A 153 3.45 -5.51 3.24
C ASP A 153 4.70 -4.88 3.89
N VAL A 154 4.69 -3.56 4.10
CA VAL A 154 5.74 -2.90 4.89
C VAL A 154 5.62 -3.40 6.33
N PRO A 155 6.69 -3.97 6.93
CA PRO A 155 6.61 -4.54 8.26
C PRO A 155 6.10 -3.53 9.28
N GLN A 156 5.25 -3.99 10.21
CA GLN A 156 4.65 -3.13 11.24
C GLN A 156 5.69 -2.36 12.05
N GLU A 157 6.86 -2.96 12.26
CA GLU A 157 7.97 -2.31 12.95
C GLU A 157 8.53 -1.11 12.17
N VAL A 158 8.65 -1.23 10.84
CA VAL A 158 9.07 -0.12 9.98
C VAL A 158 8.04 1.01 10.03
N VAL A 159 6.74 0.67 9.96
CA VAL A 159 5.66 1.67 10.08
C VAL A 159 5.65 2.34 11.47
N ARG A 160 5.98 1.62 12.54
CA ARG A 160 6.13 2.18 13.89
C ARG A 160 7.26 3.22 13.93
N VAL A 161 8.40 2.93 13.32
CA VAL A 161 9.55 3.84 13.23
C VAL A 161 9.21 5.07 12.39
N LEU A 162 8.64 4.90 11.19
CA LEU A 162 8.27 6.01 10.29
C LEU A 162 7.25 6.97 10.93
N LEU A 163 6.29 6.43 11.68
CA LEU A 163 5.30 7.22 12.40
C LEU A 163 5.83 7.77 13.74
N ASP A 164 7.05 7.44 14.13
CA ASP A 164 7.64 7.76 15.44
C ASP A 164 6.70 7.40 16.61
N HIS A 165 6.30 6.12 16.65
CA HIS A 165 5.47 5.55 17.71
C HIS A 165 6.32 4.91 18.81
N GLU A 166 5.96 5.18 20.06
CA GLU A 166 6.66 4.64 21.24
C GLU A 166 6.47 3.14 21.43
N SER A 167 5.26 2.64 21.17
CA SER A 167 4.91 1.24 21.41
C SER A 167 4.25 0.59 20.21
N HIS A 168 4.44 -0.74 20.08
CA HIS A 168 3.75 -1.55 19.07
C HIS A 168 2.23 -1.45 19.17
N LYS A 169 1.68 -1.24 20.38
CA LYS A 169 0.23 -1.08 20.62
C LYS A 169 -0.38 0.07 19.81
N MET A 170 0.37 1.17 19.61
CA MET A 170 -0.09 2.30 18.79
C MET A 170 -0.18 1.95 17.30
N THR A 171 0.67 1.05 16.81
CA THR A 171 0.70 0.61 15.41
C THR A 171 -0.17 -0.63 15.16
N ALA A 172 -0.44 -1.44 16.20
CA ALA A 172 -1.22 -2.67 16.11
C ALA A 172 -2.65 -2.46 15.63
N ARG A 173 -3.22 -1.26 15.83
CA ARG A 173 -4.52 -0.89 15.26
C ARG A 173 -4.52 -1.02 13.73
N TYR A 174 -3.40 -0.78 13.06
CA TYR A 174 -3.28 -0.92 11.60
C TYR A 174 -3.12 -2.37 11.15
N ALA A 175 -2.50 -3.23 11.96
CA ALA A 175 -2.35 -4.67 11.66
C ALA A 175 -3.72 -5.38 11.54
N LYS A 176 -4.68 -5.00 12.39
CA LYS A 176 -6.06 -5.52 12.29
C LYS A 176 -6.75 -5.13 10.97
N ILE A 177 -6.37 -4.00 10.37
CA ILE A 177 -6.93 -3.52 9.10
C ILE A 177 -6.32 -4.28 7.93
N THR A 178 -5.03 -4.64 7.97
CA THR A 178 -4.42 -5.57 7.00
C THR A 178 -5.12 -6.91 7.05
N ASP A 179 -5.37 -7.45 8.24
CA ASP A 179 -6.04 -8.74 8.37
C ASP A 179 -7.42 -8.74 7.69
N GLN A 180 -8.18 -7.65 7.81
CA GLN A 180 -9.48 -7.51 7.15
C GLN A 180 -9.37 -7.21 5.65
N THR A 181 -8.40 -6.40 5.25
CA THR A 181 -8.22 -5.99 3.84
C THR A 181 -7.64 -7.13 3.01
N VAL A 182 -6.60 -7.80 3.51
CA VAL A 182 -5.97 -8.98 2.91
C VAL A 182 -6.96 -10.16 2.92
N ARG A 183 -7.76 -10.32 3.98
CA ARG A 183 -8.86 -11.29 4.00
C ARG A 183 -9.89 -10.97 2.94
N ARG A 184 -10.33 -9.71 2.81
CA ARG A 184 -11.27 -9.29 1.78
C ARG A 184 -10.71 -9.50 0.37
N HIS A 185 -9.46 -9.12 0.11
CA HIS A 185 -8.82 -9.36 -1.19
C HIS A 185 -8.70 -10.86 -1.48
N TRP A 186 -8.43 -11.69 -0.48
CA TRP A 186 -8.36 -13.14 -0.65
C TRP A 186 -9.74 -13.77 -0.86
N GLU A 187 -10.75 -13.36 -0.09
CA GLU A 187 -12.15 -13.80 -0.22
C GLU A 187 -12.74 -13.36 -1.57
N GLN A 188 -12.31 -12.22 -2.11
CA GLN A 188 -12.75 -11.69 -3.40
C GLN A 188 -11.99 -12.29 -4.59
N ALA A 189 -10.78 -12.80 -4.39
CA ALA A 189 -9.97 -13.34 -5.48
C ALA A 189 -10.33 -14.81 -5.74
N THR A 190 -10.70 -15.12 -6.99
CA THR A 190 -10.92 -16.51 -7.40
C THR A 190 -9.64 -17.33 -7.24
N LYS A 191 -9.73 -18.40 -6.45
CA LYS A 191 -8.63 -19.34 -6.21
C LYS A 191 -8.96 -20.68 -6.81
N VAL A 192 -7.99 -21.29 -7.45
CA VAL A 192 -8.17 -22.53 -8.21
C VAL A 192 -7.12 -23.55 -7.77
N ASN A 193 -7.53 -24.78 -7.52
CA ASN A 193 -6.63 -25.90 -7.24
C ASN A 193 -6.12 -26.54 -8.55
N ILE A 194 -5.22 -27.52 -8.46
CA ILE A 194 -4.71 -28.25 -9.64
C ILE A 194 -5.80 -28.93 -10.48
N ASN A 195 -7.02 -29.08 -9.95
CA ASN A 195 -8.14 -29.67 -10.64
C ASN A 195 -8.99 -28.70 -11.46
N GLY A 196 -8.74 -27.39 -11.37
CA GLY A 196 -9.64 -26.39 -11.93
C GLY A 196 -10.86 -26.12 -11.04
N GLU A 197 -10.84 -26.55 -9.77
CA GLU A 197 -11.95 -26.34 -8.85
C GLU A 197 -11.71 -25.07 -8.01
N ARG A 198 -12.76 -24.27 -7.82
CA ARG A 198 -12.71 -23.07 -7.00
C ARG A 198 -12.52 -23.45 -5.52
N VAL A 199 -11.52 -22.85 -4.88
CA VAL A 199 -11.28 -23.00 -3.45
C VAL A 199 -12.07 -21.95 -2.70
N THR A 200 -13.28 -22.30 -2.26
CA THR A 200 -14.12 -21.43 -1.43
C THR A 200 -13.84 -21.67 0.05
N LEU A 201 -13.45 -20.62 0.77
CA LEU A 201 -13.50 -20.61 2.23
C LEU A 201 -14.88 -20.07 2.63
N ASP A 202 -15.65 -20.83 3.39
CA ASP A 202 -16.88 -20.32 4.01
C ASP A 202 -16.48 -19.25 5.04
N PRO A 203 -16.78 -17.95 4.80
CA PRO A 203 -16.30 -16.86 5.64
C PRO A 203 -16.99 -16.83 7.02
N ASP A 204 -18.15 -17.47 7.16
CA ASP A 204 -18.99 -17.50 8.36
C ASP A 204 -18.99 -18.88 9.05
N GLY A 205 -18.31 -19.86 8.47
CA GLY A 205 -18.16 -21.20 9.02
C GLY A 205 -17.33 -21.22 10.33
N PRO A 206 -17.53 -22.21 11.21
CA PRO A 206 -16.85 -22.30 12.51
C PRO A 206 -15.31 -22.41 12.42
N LEU A 207 -14.77 -22.72 11.23
CA LEU A 207 -13.33 -22.83 10.97
C LEU A 207 -12.76 -21.68 10.13
N ALA A 208 -13.58 -20.70 9.73
CA ALA A 208 -13.19 -19.65 8.77
C ALA A 208 -11.91 -18.90 9.19
N GLN A 209 -11.84 -18.48 10.46
CA GLN A 209 -10.70 -17.74 10.99
C GLN A 209 -9.41 -18.59 11.06
N ALA A 210 -9.54 -19.88 11.38
CA ALA A 210 -8.42 -20.80 11.45
C ALA A 210 -7.90 -21.20 10.06
N GLN A 211 -8.81 -21.41 9.11
CA GLN A 211 -8.48 -21.68 7.70
C GLN A 211 -7.82 -20.46 7.05
N TRP A 212 -8.30 -19.24 7.34
CA TRP A 212 -7.69 -17.99 6.92
C TRP A 212 -6.27 -17.84 7.46
N ALA A 213 -6.09 -18.01 8.78
CA ALA A 213 -4.78 -17.92 9.42
C ALA A 213 -3.80 -18.96 8.85
N LYS A 214 -4.22 -20.22 8.68
CA LYS A 214 -3.41 -21.28 8.08
C LYS A 214 -2.94 -20.91 6.67
N THR A 215 -3.85 -20.39 5.86
CA THR A 215 -3.58 -20.01 4.46
C THR A 215 -2.60 -18.85 4.38
N ARG A 216 -2.80 -17.80 5.19
CA ARG A 216 -1.89 -16.65 5.23
C ARG A 216 -0.50 -17.00 5.71
N VAL A 217 -0.38 -17.87 6.73
CA VAL A 217 0.93 -18.36 7.16
C VAL A 217 1.59 -19.18 6.04
N GLY A 218 0.84 -20.01 5.30
CA GLY A 218 1.35 -20.72 4.11
C GLY A 218 1.87 -19.77 3.01
N MET A 219 1.13 -18.72 2.67
CA MET A 219 1.55 -17.72 1.69
C MET A 219 2.80 -16.95 2.13
N ALA A 220 2.81 -16.46 3.39
CA ALA A 220 3.90 -15.65 3.92
C ALA A 220 5.20 -16.45 4.15
N THR A 221 5.12 -17.78 4.23
CA THR A 221 6.28 -18.63 4.51
C THR A 221 6.73 -19.46 3.30
N GLN A 222 5.86 -19.74 2.34
CA GLN A 222 6.12 -20.64 1.21
C GLN A 222 5.41 -20.18 -0.07
N THR A 223 5.72 -18.96 -0.54
CA THR A 223 5.30 -18.49 -1.87
C THR A 223 6.05 -19.28 -2.96
N LEU A 224 5.32 -19.73 -3.98
CA LEU A 224 5.87 -20.43 -5.14
C LEU A 224 5.89 -19.47 -6.36
N PRO A 225 6.70 -19.76 -7.39
CA PRO A 225 6.79 -18.89 -8.57
C PRO A 225 5.46 -18.66 -9.31
N ASN A 226 4.49 -19.57 -9.19
CA ASN A 226 3.22 -19.55 -9.93
C ASN A 226 2.00 -19.85 -9.05
N GLY A 227 2.12 -19.68 -7.74
CA GLY A 227 1.03 -19.95 -6.80
C GLY A 227 1.50 -20.00 -5.35
N TYR A 228 0.72 -20.69 -4.53
CA TYR A 228 0.92 -20.81 -3.10
C TYR A 228 0.94 -22.27 -2.66
N CYS A 229 1.74 -22.55 -1.63
CA CYS A 229 1.76 -23.85 -0.96
C CYS A 229 0.72 -23.87 0.19
N GLY A 230 -0.28 -24.75 0.09
CA GLY A 230 -1.25 -25.01 1.15
C GLY A 230 -0.78 -26.00 2.23
N LEU A 231 0.49 -26.41 2.20
CA LEU A 231 1.06 -27.31 3.20
C LEU A 231 1.14 -26.60 4.57
N PRO A 232 0.72 -27.24 5.68
CA PRO A 232 0.88 -26.66 7.01
C PRO A 232 2.36 -26.40 7.33
N VAL A 233 2.68 -25.24 7.90
CA VAL A 233 4.07 -24.82 8.17
C VAL A 233 4.84 -25.73 9.13
N GLN A 234 4.14 -26.54 9.91
CA GLN A 234 4.74 -27.55 10.79
C GLN A 234 5.27 -28.76 10.00
N LYS A 235 5.00 -28.86 8.70
CA LYS A 235 5.44 -29.95 7.82
C LYS A 235 6.42 -29.44 6.78
N SER A 236 7.44 -30.24 6.49
CA SER A 236 8.38 -30.00 5.39
C SER A 236 7.92 -30.74 4.13
N CYS A 237 8.06 -30.10 2.97
CA CYS A 237 7.78 -30.76 1.69
C CYS A 237 8.88 -31.78 1.36
N PRO A 238 8.56 -33.05 1.08
CA PRO A 238 9.55 -34.04 0.67
C PRO A 238 9.83 -34.02 -0.84
N HIS A 239 9.10 -33.21 -1.61
CA HIS A 239 9.15 -33.20 -3.08
C HIS A 239 9.59 -31.83 -3.62
N ALA A 240 10.75 -31.78 -4.28
CA ALA A 240 11.14 -30.62 -5.07
C ALA A 240 10.37 -30.59 -6.39
N ASN A 241 9.85 -29.42 -6.80
CA ASN A 241 9.25 -29.16 -8.12
C ASN A 241 7.98 -29.96 -8.49
N ALA A 242 7.28 -30.57 -7.53
CA ALA A 242 6.04 -31.33 -7.79
C ALA A 242 4.74 -30.50 -7.66
N CYS A 243 4.85 -29.17 -7.55
CA CYS A 243 3.74 -28.30 -7.15
C CYS A 243 2.55 -28.33 -8.13
N LEU A 244 2.82 -28.38 -9.43
CA LEU A 244 1.78 -28.42 -10.48
C LEU A 244 0.98 -29.73 -10.52
N THR A 245 1.40 -30.73 -9.75
CA THR A 245 0.67 -31.99 -9.54
C THR A 245 0.37 -32.23 -8.05
N CYS A 246 0.59 -31.23 -7.20
CA CYS A 246 0.44 -31.35 -5.76
C CYS A 246 -0.99 -30.98 -5.33
N PRO A 247 -1.67 -31.80 -4.52
CA PRO A 247 -3.05 -31.54 -4.13
C PRO A 247 -3.24 -30.34 -3.20
N VAL A 248 -2.15 -29.81 -2.62
CA VAL A 248 -2.20 -28.61 -1.76
C VAL A 248 -1.71 -27.35 -2.47
N PHE A 249 -1.44 -27.41 -3.78
CA PHE A 249 -1.12 -26.23 -4.58
C PHE A 249 -2.39 -25.44 -4.90
N ILE A 250 -2.29 -24.12 -4.74
CA ILE A 250 -3.38 -23.17 -4.99
C ILE A 250 -2.81 -22.03 -5.84
N THR A 251 -3.56 -21.57 -6.84
CA THR A 251 -3.18 -20.42 -7.67
C THR A 251 -4.39 -19.50 -7.91
N GLY A 252 -4.17 -18.39 -8.62
CA GLY A 252 -5.18 -17.35 -8.87
C GLY A 252 -4.79 -16.40 -10.01
N PRO A 253 -5.67 -15.43 -10.36
CA PRO A 253 -5.47 -14.47 -11.46
C PRO A 253 -4.13 -13.74 -11.44
N GLU A 254 -3.61 -13.46 -10.24
CA GLU A 254 -2.31 -12.79 -10.06
C GLU A 254 -1.11 -13.57 -10.61
N PHE A 255 -1.25 -14.89 -10.83
CA PHE A 255 -0.21 -15.75 -11.41
C PHE A 255 -0.50 -16.16 -12.86
N LEU A 256 -1.55 -15.62 -13.47
CA LEU A 256 -1.94 -15.99 -14.83
C LEU A 256 -0.80 -15.79 -15.87
N PRO A 257 0.01 -14.72 -15.82
CA PRO A 257 1.18 -14.58 -16.70
C PRO A 257 2.18 -15.74 -16.54
N GLU A 258 2.49 -16.12 -15.31
CA GLU A 258 3.44 -17.18 -14.97
C GLU A 258 2.89 -18.56 -15.35
N LEU A 259 1.60 -18.81 -15.14
CA LEU A 259 0.93 -20.04 -15.57
C LEU A 259 0.96 -20.19 -17.10
N ARG A 260 0.69 -19.11 -17.85
CA ARG A 260 0.75 -19.11 -19.32
C ARG A 260 2.18 -19.30 -19.84
N GLU A 261 3.17 -18.69 -19.21
CA GLU A 261 4.58 -18.91 -19.53
C GLU A 261 4.95 -20.38 -19.29
N GLN A 262 4.62 -20.92 -18.12
CA GLN A 262 4.90 -22.30 -17.79
C GLN A 262 4.20 -23.27 -18.75
N HIS A 263 2.95 -22.99 -19.13
CA HIS A 263 2.20 -23.75 -20.13
C HIS A 263 2.92 -23.79 -21.49
N ARG A 264 3.37 -22.63 -22.01
CA ARG A 264 4.13 -22.56 -23.27
C ARG A 264 5.44 -23.36 -23.21
N ARG A 265 6.16 -23.28 -22.09
CA ARG A 265 7.40 -24.04 -21.88
C ARG A 265 7.14 -25.54 -21.82
N THR A 266 6.07 -25.96 -21.15
CA THR A 266 5.67 -27.38 -21.06
C THR A 266 5.28 -27.95 -22.41
N LEU A 267 4.51 -27.22 -23.24
CA LEU A 267 4.21 -27.61 -24.63
C LEU A 267 5.49 -27.82 -25.44
N THR A 268 6.39 -26.84 -25.41
CA THR A 268 7.66 -26.91 -26.13
C THR A 268 8.49 -28.15 -25.71
N LEU A 269 8.50 -28.47 -24.41
CA LEU A 269 9.20 -29.65 -23.90
C LEU A 269 8.57 -30.95 -24.39
N ILE A 270 7.23 -31.04 -24.39
CA ILE A 270 6.50 -32.21 -24.90
C ILE A 270 6.82 -32.43 -26.38
N ASP A 271 6.80 -31.39 -27.20
CA ASP A 271 7.07 -31.49 -28.65
C ASP A 271 8.49 -32.01 -28.91
N ILE A 272 9.48 -31.42 -28.24
CA ILE A 272 10.88 -31.83 -28.35
C ILE A 272 11.08 -33.28 -27.89
N SER A 273 10.50 -33.67 -26.76
CA SER A 273 10.64 -35.01 -26.20
C SER A 273 9.91 -36.07 -27.04
N THR A 274 8.80 -35.71 -27.67
CA THR A 274 8.08 -36.58 -28.61
C THR A 274 8.92 -36.87 -29.83
N GLY A 275 9.52 -35.83 -30.43
CA GLY A 275 10.44 -35.99 -31.57
C GLY A 275 11.68 -36.84 -31.26
N LYS A 276 12.07 -36.92 -29.98
CA LYS A 276 13.20 -37.74 -29.47
C LYS A 276 12.78 -39.12 -28.94
N GLY A 277 11.50 -39.49 -28.99
CA GLY A 277 11.00 -40.77 -28.47
C GLY A 277 11.09 -40.94 -26.95
N GLN A 278 11.12 -39.85 -26.18
CA GLN A 278 11.26 -39.86 -24.72
C GLN A 278 9.91 -40.04 -24.00
N THR A 279 9.30 -41.21 -24.15
CA THR A 279 7.90 -41.47 -23.73
C THR A 279 7.59 -41.10 -22.29
N ARG A 280 8.50 -41.37 -21.34
CA ARG A 280 8.27 -41.07 -19.91
C ARG A 280 8.25 -39.56 -19.62
N VAL A 281 9.08 -38.78 -20.32
CA VAL A 281 9.13 -37.31 -20.16
C VAL A 281 7.85 -36.70 -20.72
N VAL A 282 7.37 -37.22 -21.86
CA VAL A 282 6.11 -36.81 -22.48
C VAL A 282 4.94 -37.05 -21.52
N GLU A 283 4.79 -38.27 -21.00
CA GLU A 283 3.70 -38.64 -20.08
C GLU A 283 3.65 -37.73 -18.83
N MET A 284 4.80 -37.51 -18.18
CA MET A 284 4.89 -36.67 -16.99
C MET A 284 4.47 -35.22 -17.27
N ASN A 285 4.90 -34.67 -18.42
CA ASN A 285 4.59 -33.28 -18.77
C ASN A 285 3.18 -33.11 -19.33
N GLN A 286 2.58 -34.13 -19.93
CA GLN A 286 1.17 -34.12 -20.32
C GLN A 286 0.26 -33.98 -19.09
N GLN A 287 0.59 -34.63 -17.97
CA GLN A 287 -0.17 -34.44 -16.73
C GLN A 287 -0.05 -33.00 -16.20
N VAL A 288 1.15 -32.42 -16.24
CA VAL A 288 1.37 -31.01 -15.87
C VAL A 288 0.58 -30.07 -16.78
N LEU A 289 0.61 -30.31 -18.09
CA LEU A 289 -0.11 -29.53 -19.09
C LEU A 289 -1.62 -29.54 -18.81
N ALA A 290 -2.20 -30.72 -18.60
CA ALA A 290 -3.62 -30.86 -18.30
C ALA A 290 -4.04 -30.12 -17.00
N ASN A 291 -3.16 -30.04 -16.01
CA ASN A 291 -3.44 -29.27 -14.79
C ASN A 291 -3.36 -27.77 -15.06
N LEU A 292 -2.38 -27.32 -15.84
CA LEU A 292 -2.25 -25.93 -16.26
C LEU A 292 -3.47 -25.47 -17.06
N ASP A 293 -3.93 -26.27 -18.03
CA ASP A 293 -5.13 -25.99 -18.83
C ASP A 293 -6.37 -25.79 -17.95
N ARG A 294 -6.56 -26.67 -16.98
CA ARG A 294 -7.70 -26.59 -16.04
C ARG A 294 -7.63 -25.34 -15.17
N MET A 295 -6.46 -25.00 -14.64
CA MET A 295 -6.28 -23.82 -13.80
C MET A 295 -6.46 -22.53 -14.61
N ILE A 296 -5.79 -22.41 -15.76
CA ILE A 296 -5.87 -21.24 -16.64
C ILE A 296 -7.30 -21.05 -17.12
N GLY A 297 -7.94 -22.11 -17.61
CA GLY A 297 -9.30 -22.06 -18.13
C GLY A 297 -10.32 -21.66 -17.07
N GLU A 298 -10.14 -22.04 -15.81
CA GLU A 298 -11.04 -21.59 -14.73
C GLU A 298 -10.79 -20.14 -14.31
N ILE A 299 -9.52 -19.70 -14.25
CA ILE A 299 -9.15 -18.31 -13.95
C ILE A 299 -9.70 -17.36 -15.02
N GLU A 300 -9.55 -17.71 -16.30
CA GLU A 300 -9.97 -16.87 -17.43
C GLU A 300 -11.50 -16.73 -17.57
N LYS A 301 -12.28 -17.70 -17.06
CA LYS A 301 -13.75 -17.56 -17.01
C LYS A 301 -14.18 -16.38 -16.15
N ASP A 302 -13.43 -16.07 -15.11
CA ASP A 302 -13.74 -14.98 -14.17
C ASP A 302 -13.42 -13.61 -14.79
N ASP A 303 -12.35 -13.50 -15.60
CA ASP A 303 -12.00 -12.29 -16.36
C ASP A 303 -13.05 -11.93 -17.43
N LEU A 304 -13.85 -12.89 -17.89
CA LEU A 304 -14.91 -12.70 -18.90
C LEU A 304 -16.27 -12.33 -18.29
N THR A 305 -16.40 -12.36 -16.98
CA THR A 305 -17.52 -11.77 -16.24
C THR A 305 -17.05 -10.46 -15.61
N PRO A 306 -17.38 -9.28 -16.17
CA PRO A 306 -17.26 -8.05 -15.41
C PRO A 306 -18.31 -8.12 -14.29
N GLY A 307 -17.92 -8.70 -13.16
CA GLY A 307 -18.69 -8.70 -11.94
C GLY A 307 -18.90 -7.25 -11.53
N ALA A 308 -20.17 -6.85 -11.50
CA ALA A 308 -20.64 -5.59 -10.96
C ALA A 308 -20.06 -5.35 -9.56
N ALA A 309 -19.02 -4.54 -9.45
CA ALA A 309 -18.47 -4.08 -8.18
C ALA A 309 -17.60 -2.83 -8.38
N ASP A 310 -18.27 -1.69 -8.57
CA ASP A 310 -17.81 -0.40 -8.09
C ASP A 310 -19.02 0.33 -7.48
N ALA A 311 -19.48 -0.19 -6.34
CA ALA A 311 -20.36 0.51 -5.39
C ALA A 311 -20.45 -0.30 -4.09
N SER A 312 -19.55 -0.02 -3.12
CA SER A 312 -19.77 0.01 -1.66
C SER A 312 -18.44 0.00 -0.91
#